data_AF-A0A1Q2CUC8-F1
#
_entry.id   AF-A0A1Q2CUC8-F1
#
_cell.length_a   1.000
_cell.length_b   1.000
_cell.length_c   1.000
_cell.angle_alpha   90.00
_cell.angle_beta   90.00
_cell.angle_gamma   90.00
#
_symmetry.space_group_name_H-M   'P 1'
#
loop_
_entity.id
_entity.type
_entity.pdbx_description
1 polymer ?
#
loop_
_entity_poly.entity_id
_entity_poly.type
_entity_poly.pdbx_seq_one_letter_code
_entity_poly.pdbx_strand_id
1 'polypeptide(L)'
;MISGAPAVAPTSPPPTQSPEASAAQQAVVALRSAVEALSGVSGFEAKDWAAAALAQCDAHLALLALPDPFGADDQEPFVVQTPAAPSLSTLEQGTAELTERITGAVEALKSAAGAATEGDVRLVYASAAAGATALGNTAVVPATSEVVPVRLQPTTLEASLPIALGHAWALVYGLGVGLGRLDSSDPLHALGTTRMAAAKEIRNALRDAVDEVPEQPAAFELPNEMSTPDEIRAGWAVLETHLLDGFARLVAASDEGLWRDRFLAQVAPVQAVGGRLGHWPGWTA
;
A
#
# COMPACT_ATOMS: atom_id res chain seq x y z
N MET A 1 45.80 47.51 6.94
CA MET A 1 45.16 46.19 7.14
C MET A 1 43.67 46.38 6.96
N ILE A 2 43.11 45.85 5.86
CA ILE A 2 41.66 45.87 5.62
C ILE A 2 41.10 44.62 6.31
N SER A 3 40.35 44.81 7.40
CA SER A 3 39.65 43.73 8.09
C SER A 3 38.23 43.69 7.53
N GLY A 4 38.00 42.80 6.55
CA GLY A 4 36.66 42.47 6.08
C GLY A 4 36.12 41.32 6.91
N ALA A 5 35.04 41.54 7.66
CA ALA A 5 34.31 40.43 8.29
C ALA A 5 33.83 39.47 7.19
N PRO A 6 33.99 38.14 7.36
CA PRO A 6 33.48 37.18 6.39
C PRO A 6 31.97 37.39 6.26
N ALA A 7 31.51 37.50 5.00
CA ALA A 7 30.09 37.58 4.71
C ALA A 7 29.38 36.36 5.31
N VAL A 8 28.35 36.61 6.11
CA VAL A 8 27.47 35.55 6.62
C VAL A 8 26.91 34.82 5.41
N ALA A 9 27.18 33.52 5.31
CA ALA A 9 26.63 32.70 4.22
C ALA A 9 25.10 32.87 4.23
N PRO A 10 24.46 33.08 3.06
CA PRO A 10 23.01 33.16 3.01
C PRO A 10 22.42 31.87 3.58
N THR A 11 21.55 32.01 4.59
CA THR A 11 20.79 30.90 5.14
C THR A 11 19.92 30.31 4.03
N SER A 12 20.04 29.00 3.78
CA SER A 12 19.17 28.30 2.84
C SER A 12 17.70 28.60 3.18
N PRO A 13 16.84 28.82 2.18
CA PRO A 13 15.41 29.01 2.43
C PRO A 13 14.85 27.78 3.16
N PRO A 14 13.83 27.95 4.03
CA PRO A 14 13.20 26.82 4.69
C PRO A 14 12.62 25.87 3.63
N PRO A 15 12.60 24.54 3.89
CA PRO A 15 12.01 23.59 2.98
C PRO A 15 10.53 23.94 2.75
N THR A 16 10.04 23.73 1.53
CA THR A 16 8.62 23.92 1.19
C THR A 16 8.05 22.63 0.62
N GLN A 17 6.84 22.29 1.04
CA GLN A 17 6.13 21.13 0.54
C GLN A 17 5.52 21.43 -0.84
N SER A 18 5.53 20.46 -1.76
CA SER A 18 4.82 20.62 -3.04
C SER A 18 3.30 20.65 -2.80
N PRO A 19 2.52 21.24 -3.73
CA PRO A 19 1.06 21.23 -3.63
C PRO A 19 0.47 19.82 -3.50
N GLU A 20 1.00 18.86 -4.25
CA GLU A 20 0.55 17.47 -4.25
C GLU A 20 0.87 16.77 -2.92
N ALA A 21 2.06 16.99 -2.37
CA ALA A 21 2.46 16.45 -1.08
C ALA A 21 1.62 17.04 0.06
N SER A 22 1.31 18.34 0.01
CA SER A 22 0.44 18.99 0.99
C SER A 22 -0.99 18.47 0.90
N ALA A 23 -1.54 18.31 -0.31
CA ALA A 23 -2.86 17.73 -0.51
C ALA A 23 -2.95 16.28 0.00
N ALA A 24 -1.93 15.46 -0.27
CA ALA A 24 -1.84 14.10 0.24
C ALA A 24 -1.86 14.07 1.77
N GLN A 25 -1.05 14.90 2.42
CA GLN A 25 -1.01 14.98 3.87
C GLN A 25 -2.35 15.41 4.47
N GLN A 26 -2.98 16.46 3.91
CA GLN A 26 -4.31 16.93 4.35
C GLN A 26 -5.38 15.85 4.19
N ALA A 27 -5.35 15.10 3.09
CA ALA A 27 -6.31 14.03 2.84
C ALA A 27 -6.16 12.87 3.83
N VAL A 28 -4.92 12.51 4.22
CA VAL A 28 -4.68 11.51 5.27
C VAL A 28 -5.16 12.00 6.64
N VAL A 29 -4.99 13.29 6.97
CA VAL A 29 -5.56 13.85 8.20
C VAL A 29 -7.10 13.76 8.20
N ALA A 30 -7.74 14.11 7.08
CA ALA A 30 -9.20 14.00 6.95
C ALA A 30 -9.68 12.55 7.08
N LEU A 31 -8.96 11.60 6.49
CA LEU A 31 -9.21 10.16 6.65
C LEU A 31 -9.10 9.71 8.10
N ARG A 32 -8.03 10.10 8.79
CA ARG A 32 -7.85 9.81 10.22
C ARG A 32 -9.02 10.33 11.05
N SER A 33 -9.44 11.58 10.83
CA SER A 33 -10.58 12.19 11.53
C SER A 33 -11.90 11.45 11.26
N ALA A 34 -12.12 10.93 10.05
CA ALA A 34 -13.30 10.14 9.73
C ALA A 34 -13.29 8.77 10.43
N VAL A 35 -12.13 8.11 10.51
CA VAL A 35 -11.99 6.86 11.29
C VAL A 35 -12.29 7.12 12.78
N GLU A 36 -11.72 8.19 13.34
CA GLU A 36 -11.94 8.57 14.74
C GLU A 36 -13.43 8.84 15.01
N ALA A 37 -14.08 9.65 14.17
CA ALA A 37 -15.49 9.98 14.31
C ALA A 37 -16.39 8.74 14.16
N LEU A 38 -16.15 7.88 13.17
CA LEU A 38 -16.89 6.64 12.98
C LEU A 38 -16.74 5.71 14.20
N SER A 39 -15.54 5.63 14.78
CA SER A 39 -15.29 4.80 15.95
C SER A 39 -16.11 5.22 17.18
N GLY A 40 -16.51 6.49 17.25
CA GLY A 40 -17.37 7.06 18.30
C GLY A 40 -18.87 6.86 18.07
N VAL A 41 -19.29 6.44 16.88
CA VAL A 41 -20.71 6.21 16.57
C VAL A 41 -21.24 5.00 17.34
N SER A 42 -22.43 5.14 17.91
CA SER A 42 -23.11 4.05 18.63
C SER A 42 -23.41 2.87 17.69
N GLY A 43 -23.08 1.65 18.13
CA GLY A 43 -23.25 0.42 17.35
C GLY A 43 -22.10 0.11 16.38
N PHE A 44 -21.01 0.90 16.39
CA PHE A 44 -19.81 0.55 15.62
C PHE A 44 -19.01 -0.54 16.34
N GLU A 45 -19.01 -1.76 15.81
CA GLU A 45 -18.43 -2.95 16.46
C GLU A 45 -16.95 -3.20 16.15
N ALA A 46 -16.41 -2.69 15.04
CA ALA A 46 -15.06 -2.99 14.58
C ALA A 46 -13.98 -2.13 15.29
N LYS A 47 -13.93 -2.18 16.62
CA LYS A 47 -13.04 -1.34 17.44
C LYS A 47 -11.55 -1.64 17.20
N ASP A 48 -11.18 -2.90 17.05
CA ASP A 48 -9.79 -3.29 16.78
C ASP A 48 -9.32 -2.78 15.41
N TRP A 49 -10.20 -2.83 14.40
CA TRP A 49 -9.94 -2.23 13.10
C TRP A 49 -9.73 -0.72 13.23
N ALA A 50 -10.59 0.00 13.96
CA ALA A 50 -10.47 1.45 14.09
C ALA A 50 -9.17 1.85 14.81
N ALA A 51 -8.80 1.15 15.88
CA ALA A 51 -7.53 1.40 16.58
C ALA A 51 -6.31 1.20 15.66
N ALA A 52 -6.29 0.10 14.89
CA ALA A 52 -5.21 -0.18 13.95
C ALA A 52 -5.21 0.80 12.75
N ALA A 53 -6.38 1.21 12.27
CA ALA A 53 -6.52 2.20 11.20
C ALA A 53 -6.01 3.58 11.62
N LEU A 54 -6.29 4.00 12.86
CA LEU A 54 -5.74 5.24 13.43
C LEU A 54 -4.22 5.16 13.54
N ALA A 55 -3.67 4.05 14.05
CA ALA A 55 -2.23 3.85 14.14
C ALA A 55 -1.54 3.87 12.76
N GLN A 56 -2.19 3.31 11.74
CA GLN A 56 -1.72 3.40 10.35
C GLN A 56 -1.72 4.83 9.83
N CYS A 57 -2.81 5.58 10.00
CA CYS A 57 -2.88 6.98 9.60
C CYS A 57 -1.82 7.83 10.33
N ASP A 58 -1.61 7.59 11.63
CA ASP A 58 -0.59 8.28 12.42
C ASP A 58 0.82 7.96 11.89
N ALA A 59 1.11 6.71 11.56
CA ALA A 59 2.38 6.32 10.93
C ALA A 59 2.58 7.00 9.57
N HIS A 60 1.54 7.08 8.74
CA HIS A 60 1.60 7.81 7.46
C HIS A 60 1.88 9.29 7.68
N LEU A 61 1.16 9.93 8.58
CA LEU A 61 1.31 11.37 8.87
C LEU A 61 2.68 11.71 9.44
N ALA A 62 3.22 10.86 10.32
CA ALA A 62 4.55 11.04 10.89
C ALA A 62 5.63 11.14 9.81
N LEU A 63 5.51 10.36 8.74
CA LEU A 63 6.47 10.35 7.64
C LEU A 63 6.19 11.44 6.60
N LEU A 64 4.92 11.63 6.21
CA LEU A 64 4.51 12.61 5.19
C LEU A 64 4.67 14.07 5.66
N ALA A 65 4.81 14.29 6.97
CA ALA A 65 5.09 15.60 7.54
C ALA A 65 6.56 16.01 7.45
N LEU A 66 7.48 15.10 7.16
CA LEU A 66 8.90 15.42 7.10
C LEU A 66 9.28 16.06 5.76
N PRO A 67 10.19 17.07 5.75
CA PRO A 67 10.79 17.58 4.53
C PRO A 67 11.47 16.51 3.68
N ASP A 68 12.25 15.63 4.32
CA ASP A 68 12.74 14.37 3.75
C ASP A 68 12.22 13.20 4.61
N PRO A 69 11.31 12.35 4.09
CA PRO A 69 10.86 11.12 4.75
C PRO A 69 11.98 10.22 5.27
N PHE A 70 13.17 10.29 4.67
CA PHE A 70 14.30 9.44 5.02
C PHE A 70 15.50 10.22 5.58
N GLY A 71 15.28 11.49 5.91
CA GLY A 71 16.29 12.37 6.48
C GLY A 71 16.56 12.08 7.96
N ALA A 72 17.34 12.94 8.60
CA ALA A 72 17.65 12.82 10.02
C ALA A 72 16.41 12.99 10.93
N ASP A 73 16.47 12.44 12.13
CA ASP A 73 15.36 12.40 13.10
C ASP A 73 14.98 13.78 13.67
N ASP A 74 15.80 14.81 13.49
CA ASP A 74 15.64 16.16 14.07
C ASP A 74 15.03 17.18 13.10
N GLN A 75 14.41 16.72 12.01
CA GLN A 75 13.71 17.58 11.07
C GLN A 75 12.45 18.19 11.69
N GLU A 76 12.24 19.50 11.47
CA GLU A 76 10.99 20.17 11.85
C GLU A 76 9.86 19.73 10.88
N PRO A 77 8.78 19.11 11.37
CA PRO A 77 7.69 18.67 10.51
C PRO A 77 6.89 19.86 9.95
N PHE A 78 6.35 19.70 8.74
CA PHE A 78 5.39 20.65 8.18
C PHE A 78 4.12 20.72 9.05
N VAL A 79 3.64 21.95 9.26
CA VAL A 79 2.40 22.20 9.98
C VAL A 79 1.22 21.72 9.15
N VAL A 80 0.42 20.82 9.71
CA VAL A 80 -0.82 20.33 9.08
C VAL A 80 -2.02 20.95 9.77
N GLN A 81 -2.92 21.51 8.97
CA GLN A 81 -4.21 21.93 9.47
C GLN A 81 -5.06 20.68 9.74
N THR A 82 -5.46 20.51 11.00
CA THR A 82 -6.43 19.47 11.36
C THR A 82 -7.84 20.00 11.05
N PRO A 83 -8.60 19.38 10.14
CA PRO A 83 -9.98 19.77 9.88
C PRO A 83 -10.83 19.51 11.11
N ALA A 84 -11.94 20.24 11.24
CA ALA A 84 -12.92 19.96 12.27
C ALA A 84 -13.45 18.52 12.09
N ALA A 85 -13.56 17.78 13.19
CA ALA A 85 -14.09 16.42 13.15
C ALA A 85 -15.53 16.41 12.59
N PRO A 86 -15.87 15.47 11.69
CA PRO A 86 -17.22 15.37 11.17
C PRO A 86 -18.19 15.00 12.30
N SER A 87 -19.35 15.65 12.32
CA SER A 87 -20.42 15.35 13.28
C SER A 87 -21.27 14.21 12.74
N LEU A 88 -20.98 12.97 13.17
CA LEU A 88 -21.65 11.76 12.71
C LEU A 88 -22.69 11.28 13.73
N SER A 89 -23.92 11.03 13.28
CA SER A 89 -25.02 10.60 14.16
C SER A 89 -25.46 9.15 13.93
N THR A 90 -25.09 8.55 12.81
CA THR A 90 -25.47 7.18 12.42
C THR A 90 -24.32 6.45 11.76
N LEU A 91 -24.37 5.11 11.76
CA LEU A 91 -23.38 4.28 11.08
C LEU A 91 -23.37 4.51 9.58
N GLU A 92 -24.54 4.71 8.97
CA GLU A 92 -24.65 4.98 7.52
C GLU A 92 -23.91 6.27 7.13
N GLN A 93 -24.09 7.35 7.90
CA GLN A 93 -23.34 8.59 7.70
C GLN A 93 -21.84 8.37 7.87
N GLY A 94 -21.44 7.62 8.89
CA GLY A 94 -20.02 7.36 9.13
C GLY A 94 -19.37 6.47 8.07
N THR A 95 -20.09 5.48 7.54
CA THR A 95 -19.61 4.65 6.42
C THR A 95 -19.49 5.45 5.13
N ALA A 96 -20.46 6.34 4.85
CA ALA A 96 -20.40 7.23 3.69
C ALA A 96 -19.21 8.22 3.80
N GLU A 97 -19.04 8.86 4.95
CA GLU A 97 -17.91 9.76 5.23
C GLU A 97 -16.57 9.03 5.10
N LEU A 98 -16.44 7.84 5.68
CA LEU A 98 -15.22 7.02 5.55
C LEU A 98 -14.92 6.71 4.08
N THR A 99 -15.93 6.32 3.29
CA THR A 99 -15.78 6.00 1.86
C THR A 99 -15.32 7.21 1.06
N GLU A 100 -15.90 8.39 1.32
CA GLU A 100 -15.50 9.65 0.70
C GLU A 100 -14.04 9.99 1.04
N ARG A 101 -13.66 9.90 2.32
CA ARG A 101 -12.29 10.20 2.75
C ARG A 101 -11.26 9.21 2.26
N ILE A 102 -11.59 7.92 2.15
CA ILE A 102 -10.73 6.93 1.51
C ILE A 102 -10.49 7.33 0.05
N THR A 103 -11.55 7.65 -0.69
CA THR A 103 -11.44 8.05 -2.10
C THR A 103 -10.55 9.29 -2.26
N GLY A 104 -10.81 10.35 -1.50
CA GLY A 104 -10.02 11.58 -1.54
C GLY A 104 -8.55 11.35 -1.12
N ALA A 105 -8.29 10.53 -0.10
CA ALA A 105 -6.93 10.18 0.30
C ALA A 105 -6.19 9.40 -0.79
N VAL A 106 -6.82 8.38 -1.37
CA VAL A 106 -6.23 7.59 -2.47
C VAL A 106 -5.92 8.48 -3.67
N GLU A 107 -6.82 9.37 -4.08
CA GLU A 107 -6.59 10.29 -5.20
C GLU A 107 -5.42 11.24 -4.93
N ALA A 108 -5.39 11.88 -3.76
CA ALA A 108 -4.33 12.81 -3.39
C ALA A 108 -2.96 12.11 -3.29
N LEU A 109 -2.91 10.93 -2.68
CA LEU A 109 -1.69 10.12 -2.56
C LEU A 109 -1.21 9.60 -3.92
N LYS A 110 -2.12 9.18 -4.82
CA LYS A 110 -1.76 8.83 -6.20
C LYS A 110 -1.18 10.02 -6.96
N SER A 111 -1.74 11.21 -6.78
CA SER A 111 -1.24 12.45 -7.39
C SER A 111 0.19 12.74 -6.90
N ALA A 112 0.43 12.68 -5.59
CA ALA A 112 1.76 12.85 -5.01
C ALA A 112 2.76 11.80 -5.50
N ALA A 113 2.35 10.52 -5.58
CA ALA A 113 3.18 9.45 -6.15
C ALA A 113 3.51 9.67 -7.64
N GLY A 114 2.60 10.29 -8.39
CA GLY A 114 2.83 10.66 -9.80
C GLY A 114 3.78 11.84 -9.96
N ALA A 115 3.77 12.79 -9.02
CA ALA A 115 4.66 13.96 -9.03
C ALA A 115 6.06 13.66 -8.48
N ALA A 116 6.23 12.59 -7.69
CA ALA A 116 7.51 12.21 -7.11
C ALA A 116 8.53 11.77 -8.18
N THR A 117 9.73 12.34 -8.11
CA THR A 117 10.86 12.02 -9.00
C THR A 117 11.62 10.79 -8.54
N GLU A 118 11.83 10.64 -7.24
CA GLU A 118 12.55 9.52 -6.65
C GLU A 118 11.61 8.31 -6.45
N GLY A 119 12.12 7.11 -6.79
CA GLY A 119 11.34 5.88 -6.74
C GLY A 119 10.88 5.48 -5.33
N ASP A 120 11.72 5.72 -4.32
CA ASP A 120 11.42 5.47 -2.91
C ASP A 120 10.33 6.42 -2.38
N VAL A 121 10.42 7.72 -2.69
CA VAL A 121 9.38 8.72 -2.36
C VAL A 121 8.06 8.38 -3.07
N ARG A 122 8.12 8.02 -4.36
CA ARG A 122 6.95 7.53 -5.09
C ARG A 122 6.32 6.32 -4.40
N LEU A 123 7.14 5.36 -3.95
CA LEU A 123 6.65 4.18 -3.25
C LEU A 123 6.04 4.54 -1.89
N VAL A 124 6.58 5.51 -1.14
CA VAL A 124 5.96 5.98 0.12
C VAL A 124 4.51 6.40 -0.11
N TYR A 125 4.27 7.29 -1.09
CA TYR A 125 2.92 7.75 -1.41
C TYR A 125 2.02 6.63 -1.94
N ALA A 126 2.53 5.76 -2.81
CA ALA A 126 1.77 4.62 -3.31
C ALA A 126 1.41 3.61 -2.20
N SER A 127 2.30 3.38 -1.24
CA SER A 127 2.10 2.51 -0.09
C SER A 127 1.04 3.07 0.85
N ALA A 128 1.10 4.38 1.13
CA ALA A 128 0.05 5.06 1.87
C ALA A 128 -1.31 4.98 1.15
N ALA A 129 -1.33 5.12 -0.19
CA ALA A 129 -2.56 4.95 -0.97
C ALA A 129 -3.12 3.52 -0.89
N ALA A 130 -2.24 2.50 -0.92
CA ALA A 130 -2.64 1.10 -0.73
C ALA A 130 -3.20 0.85 0.67
N GLY A 131 -2.55 1.41 1.71
CA GLY A 131 -3.03 1.38 3.07
C GLY A 131 -4.39 2.05 3.22
N ALA A 132 -4.60 3.24 2.64
CA ALA A 132 -5.88 3.94 2.64
C ALA A 132 -6.98 3.13 1.91
N THR A 133 -6.66 2.53 0.77
CA THR A 133 -7.56 1.63 0.04
C THR A 133 -8.00 0.45 0.91
N ALA A 134 -7.07 -0.15 1.65
CA ALA A 134 -7.33 -1.29 2.52
C ALA A 134 -8.28 -0.97 3.68
N LEU A 135 -8.35 0.29 4.12
CA LEU A 135 -9.29 0.72 5.16
C LEU A 135 -10.76 0.64 4.70
N GLY A 136 -11.03 0.47 3.41
CA GLY A 136 -12.39 0.25 2.90
C GLY A 136 -13.03 -1.06 3.39
N ASN A 137 -12.22 -2.02 3.85
CA ASN A 137 -12.69 -3.29 4.39
C ASN A 137 -12.52 -3.35 5.91
N THR A 138 -13.57 -2.99 6.65
CA THR A 138 -13.56 -2.97 8.12
C THR A 138 -13.51 -4.36 8.76
N ALA A 139 -13.70 -5.43 8.00
CA ALA A 139 -13.59 -6.80 8.48
C ALA A 139 -12.12 -7.28 8.56
N VAL A 140 -11.19 -6.58 7.91
CA VAL A 140 -9.76 -6.93 7.90
C VAL A 140 -8.98 -5.88 8.68
N VAL A 141 -8.56 -6.23 9.90
CA VAL A 141 -7.75 -5.36 10.75
C VAL A 141 -6.39 -5.13 10.11
N PRO A 142 -5.93 -3.87 9.91
CA PRO A 142 -4.56 -3.59 9.48
C PRO A 142 -3.52 -4.34 10.34
N ALA A 143 -2.45 -4.82 9.72
CA ALA A 143 -1.38 -5.49 10.44
C ALA A 143 -0.49 -4.46 11.16
N THR A 144 -0.15 -4.75 12.41
CA THR A 144 0.95 -4.06 13.08
C THR A 144 2.23 -4.40 12.35
N SER A 145 2.97 -3.39 11.90
CA SER A 145 4.25 -3.58 11.22
C SER A 145 5.31 -2.68 11.84
N GLU A 146 6.48 -3.24 12.12
CA GLU A 146 7.68 -2.49 12.52
C GLU A 146 8.46 -1.98 11.29
N VAL A 147 8.00 -2.34 10.07
CA VAL A 147 8.61 -1.87 8.83
C VAL A 147 8.37 -0.36 8.70
N VAL A 148 9.46 0.38 8.57
CA VAL A 148 9.48 1.82 8.29
C VAL A 148 10.13 2.02 6.92
N PRO A 149 9.58 2.87 6.04
CA PRO A 149 10.20 3.18 4.75
C PRO A 149 11.62 3.69 4.91
N VAL A 150 12.50 3.26 4.01
CA VAL A 150 13.92 3.63 3.97
C VAL A 150 14.32 4.02 2.55
N ARG A 151 15.48 4.67 2.39
CA ARG A 151 16.05 4.89 1.05
C ARG A 151 16.28 3.56 0.35
N LEU A 152 15.70 3.41 -0.84
CA LEU A 152 15.90 2.22 -1.67
C LEU A 152 17.18 2.35 -2.48
N GLN A 153 17.83 1.21 -2.72
CA GLN A 153 18.82 1.16 -3.79
C GLN A 153 18.12 1.38 -5.13
N PRO A 154 18.61 2.28 -6.00
CA PRO A 154 18.04 2.48 -7.32
C PRO A 154 17.98 1.15 -8.07
N THR A 155 16.79 0.80 -8.57
CA THR A 155 16.57 -0.40 -9.37
C THR A 155 15.89 -0.01 -10.67
N THR A 156 16.09 -0.81 -11.71
CA THR A 156 15.51 -0.57 -13.03
C THR A 156 14.22 -1.36 -13.21
N LEU A 157 13.37 -0.89 -14.12
CA LEU A 157 12.16 -1.60 -14.51
C LEU A 157 12.51 -3.00 -15.06
N GLU A 158 13.53 -3.07 -15.92
CA GLU A 158 14.05 -4.32 -16.50
C GLU A 158 14.46 -5.35 -15.44
N ALA A 159 15.14 -4.92 -14.36
CA ALA A 159 15.54 -5.82 -13.28
C ALA A 159 14.37 -6.23 -12.37
N SER A 160 13.29 -5.44 -12.35
CA SER A 160 12.16 -5.64 -11.43
C SER A 160 11.01 -6.45 -12.04
N LEU A 161 10.81 -6.36 -13.36
CA LEU A 161 9.74 -7.09 -14.07
C LEU A 161 9.85 -8.63 -13.93
N PRO A 162 11.04 -9.26 -14.09
CA PRO A 162 11.19 -10.70 -13.89
C PRO A 162 10.80 -11.15 -12.46
N ILE A 163 11.04 -10.32 -11.46
CA ILE A 163 10.70 -10.61 -10.05
C ILE A 163 9.18 -10.59 -9.88
N ALA A 164 8.50 -9.54 -10.35
CA ALA A 164 7.04 -9.46 -10.31
C ALA A 164 6.38 -10.61 -11.10
N LEU A 165 6.94 -10.97 -12.26
CA LEU A 165 6.51 -12.13 -13.05
C LEU A 165 6.67 -13.44 -12.28
N GLY A 166 7.78 -13.61 -11.56
CA GLY A 166 8.02 -14.76 -10.68
C GLY A 166 6.93 -14.89 -9.60
N HIS A 167 6.55 -13.78 -8.96
CA HIS A 167 5.44 -13.78 -7.99
C HIS A 167 4.09 -14.11 -8.64
N ALA A 168 3.82 -13.63 -9.86
CA ALA A 168 2.60 -13.98 -10.59
C ALA A 168 2.55 -15.48 -10.96
N TRP A 169 3.69 -16.08 -11.32
CA TRP A 169 3.79 -17.53 -11.53
C TRP A 169 3.54 -18.33 -10.26
N ALA A 170 4.17 -17.93 -9.15
CA ALA A 170 3.97 -18.57 -7.85
C ALA A 170 2.50 -18.50 -7.41
N LEU A 171 1.85 -17.35 -7.60
CA LEU A 171 0.42 -17.19 -7.31
C LEU A 171 -0.45 -18.11 -8.16
N VAL A 172 -0.25 -18.15 -9.49
CA VAL A 172 -1.00 -19.06 -10.38
C VAL A 172 -0.79 -20.52 -9.98
N TYR A 173 0.44 -20.89 -9.61
CA TYR A 173 0.74 -22.24 -9.12
C TYR A 173 0.00 -22.56 -7.82
N GLY A 174 0.11 -21.70 -6.79
CA GLY A 174 -0.54 -21.91 -5.49
C GLY A 174 -2.06 -21.88 -5.55
N LEU A 175 -2.66 -21.03 -6.41
CA LEU A 175 -4.10 -21.07 -6.69
C LEU A 175 -4.50 -22.44 -7.28
N GLY A 176 -3.69 -22.98 -8.18
CA GLY A 176 -3.95 -24.29 -8.80
C GLY A 176 -3.88 -25.44 -7.79
N VAL A 177 -2.87 -25.41 -6.90
CA VAL A 177 -2.74 -26.38 -5.82
C VAL A 177 -3.95 -26.32 -4.88
N GLY A 178 -4.33 -25.12 -4.43
CA GLY A 178 -5.48 -24.96 -3.53
C GLY A 178 -6.79 -25.42 -4.18
N LEU A 179 -7.06 -25.03 -5.42
CA LEU A 179 -8.26 -25.45 -6.16
C LEU A 179 -8.32 -26.97 -6.37
N GLY A 180 -7.17 -27.63 -6.55
CA GLY A 180 -7.11 -29.09 -6.67
C GLY A 180 -7.40 -29.85 -5.36
N ARG A 181 -7.43 -29.16 -4.22
CA ARG A 181 -7.62 -29.75 -2.89
C ARG A 181 -8.91 -29.33 -2.20
N LEU A 182 -9.50 -28.20 -2.60
CA LEU A 182 -10.78 -27.73 -2.09
C LEU A 182 -11.93 -28.57 -2.64
N ASP A 183 -12.93 -28.82 -1.80
CA ASP A 183 -14.22 -29.32 -2.27
C ASP A 183 -14.92 -28.23 -3.11
N SER A 184 -15.62 -28.63 -4.16
CA SER A 184 -16.36 -27.70 -5.03
C SER A 184 -17.45 -26.88 -4.31
N SER A 185 -17.94 -27.36 -3.16
CA SER A 185 -18.90 -26.68 -2.29
C SER A 185 -18.25 -25.69 -1.31
N ASP A 186 -16.92 -25.72 -1.14
CA ASP A 186 -16.21 -24.78 -0.30
C ASP A 186 -16.27 -23.36 -0.94
N PRO A 187 -16.64 -22.31 -0.19
CA PRO A 187 -16.68 -20.94 -0.70
C PRO A 187 -15.36 -20.47 -1.33
N LEU A 188 -14.21 -20.96 -0.85
CA LEU A 188 -12.91 -20.65 -1.41
C LEU A 188 -12.73 -21.20 -2.84
N HIS A 189 -13.45 -22.25 -3.22
CA HIS A 189 -13.33 -22.80 -4.56
C HIS A 189 -13.83 -21.79 -5.61
N ALA A 190 -14.97 -21.14 -5.35
CA ALA A 190 -15.51 -20.10 -6.23
C ALA A 190 -14.61 -18.85 -6.26
N LEU A 191 -14.11 -18.42 -5.09
CA LEU A 191 -13.17 -17.31 -4.98
C LEU A 191 -11.88 -17.57 -5.77
N GLY A 192 -11.25 -18.72 -5.55
CA GLY A 192 -10.02 -19.13 -6.20
C GLY A 192 -10.16 -19.29 -7.72
N THR A 193 -11.32 -19.78 -8.19
CA THR A 193 -11.59 -19.92 -9.64
C THR A 193 -11.62 -18.57 -10.32
N THR A 194 -12.36 -17.61 -9.76
CA THR A 194 -12.40 -16.23 -10.28
C THR A 194 -11.01 -15.59 -10.25
N ARG A 195 -10.30 -15.76 -9.12
CA ARG A 195 -8.97 -15.17 -8.96
C ARG A 195 -7.93 -15.79 -9.90
N MET A 196 -7.98 -17.09 -10.17
CA MET A 196 -7.09 -17.80 -11.09
C MET A 196 -7.13 -17.20 -12.50
N ALA A 197 -8.32 -16.86 -13.01
CA ALA A 197 -8.45 -16.22 -14.32
C ALA A 197 -7.73 -14.85 -14.33
N ALA A 198 -8.01 -14.00 -13.33
CA ALA A 198 -7.36 -12.70 -13.20
C ALA A 198 -5.82 -12.79 -13.01
N ALA A 199 -5.35 -13.77 -12.24
CA ALA A 199 -3.91 -13.99 -12.01
C ALA A 199 -3.18 -14.42 -13.30
N LYS A 200 -3.83 -15.23 -14.15
CA LYS A 200 -3.29 -15.58 -15.48
C LYS A 200 -3.18 -14.37 -16.40
N GLU A 201 -4.16 -13.47 -16.39
CA GLU A 201 -4.10 -12.22 -17.16
C GLU A 201 -2.98 -11.30 -16.67
N ILE A 202 -2.81 -11.18 -15.35
CA ILE A 202 -1.68 -10.43 -14.77
C ILE A 202 -0.34 -11.03 -15.22
N ARG A 203 -0.18 -12.35 -15.11
CA ARG A 203 1.01 -13.07 -15.54
C ARG A 203 1.31 -12.83 -17.03
N ASN A 204 0.29 -12.91 -17.88
CA ASN A 204 0.46 -12.69 -19.32
C ASN A 204 0.91 -11.25 -19.61
N ALA A 205 0.27 -10.26 -18.98
CA ALA A 205 0.64 -8.86 -19.13
C ALA A 205 2.08 -8.57 -18.63
N LEU A 206 2.50 -9.16 -17.52
CA LEU A 206 3.88 -9.05 -17.03
C LEU A 206 4.87 -9.74 -17.97
N ARG A 207 4.52 -10.91 -18.50
CA ARG A 207 5.34 -11.63 -19.47
C ARG A 207 5.53 -10.83 -20.75
N ASP A 208 4.49 -10.16 -21.24
CA ASP A 208 4.55 -9.33 -22.44
C ASP A 208 5.38 -8.05 -22.22
N ALA A 209 5.58 -7.64 -20.98
CA ALA A 209 6.40 -6.48 -20.60
C ALA A 209 7.89 -6.83 -20.39
N VAL A 210 8.26 -8.11 -20.30
CA VAL A 210 9.64 -8.56 -20.11
C VAL A 210 10.29 -8.83 -21.48
N ASP A 211 11.47 -8.27 -21.74
CA ASP A 211 12.20 -8.45 -23.00
C ASP A 211 12.71 -9.90 -23.18
N GLU A 212 13.39 -10.44 -22.16
CA GLU A 212 13.84 -11.83 -22.12
C GLU A 212 13.10 -12.58 -21.01
N VAL A 213 12.05 -13.31 -21.41
CA VAL A 213 11.22 -14.05 -20.45
C VAL A 213 12.07 -15.15 -19.80
N PRO A 214 12.26 -15.13 -18.46
CA PRO A 214 13.05 -16.14 -17.78
C PRO A 214 12.39 -17.52 -17.89
N GLU A 215 13.17 -18.58 -17.67
CA GLU A 215 12.62 -19.92 -17.62
C GLU A 215 11.68 -20.06 -16.41
N GLN A 216 10.45 -20.50 -16.66
CA GLN A 216 9.48 -20.71 -15.59
C GLN A 216 9.81 -22.02 -14.85
N PRO A 217 10.01 -22.00 -13.52
CA PRO A 217 10.17 -23.22 -12.73
C PRO A 217 9.00 -24.19 -12.88
N ALA A 218 9.29 -25.49 -12.87
CA ALA A 218 8.26 -26.53 -12.94
C ALA A 218 7.35 -26.59 -11.68
N ALA A 219 7.88 -26.13 -10.54
CA ALA A 219 7.16 -26.02 -9.28
C ALA A 219 7.71 -24.84 -8.47
N PHE A 220 6.89 -24.35 -7.54
CA PHE A 220 7.24 -23.32 -6.57
C PHE A 220 7.12 -23.89 -5.17
N GLU A 221 8.00 -23.45 -4.28
CA GLU A 221 7.82 -23.68 -2.85
C GLU A 221 6.54 -22.99 -2.38
N LEU A 222 5.67 -23.73 -1.69
CA LEU A 222 4.43 -23.19 -1.17
C LEU A 222 4.68 -22.54 0.19
N PRO A 223 3.97 -21.45 0.53
CA PRO A 223 4.15 -20.78 1.84
C PRO A 223 3.86 -21.68 3.05
N ASN A 224 3.02 -22.70 2.87
CA ASN A 224 2.68 -23.70 3.87
C ASN A 224 2.24 -25.00 3.15
N GLU A 225 1.77 -25.98 3.92
CA GLU A 225 1.35 -27.29 3.37
C GLU A 225 0.14 -27.19 2.45
N MET A 226 -0.77 -26.22 2.65
CA MET A 226 -2.02 -26.02 1.91
C MET A 226 -2.92 -27.27 1.89
N SER A 227 -3.02 -28.00 3.01
CA SER A 227 -3.74 -29.28 3.10
C SER A 227 -5.20 -29.12 3.54
N THR A 228 -5.54 -28.00 4.17
CA THR A 228 -6.89 -27.67 4.64
C THR A 228 -7.37 -26.33 4.05
N PRO A 229 -8.69 -26.04 4.05
CA PRO A 229 -9.21 -24.77 3.54
C PRO A 229 -8.58 -23.54 4.19
N ASP A 230 -8.31 -23.58 5.51
CA ASP A 230 -7.69 -22.47 6.23
C ASP A 230 -6.22 -22.28 5.86
N GLU A 231 -5.46 -23.37 5.72
CA GLU A 231 -4.08 -23.32 5.22
C GLU A 231 -4.00 -22.83 3.78
N ILE A 232 -4.95 -23.24 2.93
CA ILE A 232 -5.05 -22.78 1.54
C ILE A 232 -5.32 -21.27 1.51
N ARG A 233 -6.29 -20.79 2.31
CA ARG A 233 -6.57 -19.36 2.45
C ARG A 233 -5.33 -18.58 2.90
N ALA A 234 -4.64 -19.06 3.94
CA ALA A 234 -3.42 -18.44 4.44
C ALA A 234 -2.28 -18.45 3.40
N GLY A 235 -2.13 -19.56 2.67
CA GLY A 235 -1.13 -19.68 1.61
C GLY A 235 -1.41 -18.71 0.45
N TRP A 236 -2.67 -18.58 0.04
CA TRP A 236 -3.07 -17.57 -0.95
C TRP A 236 -2.83 -16.15 -0.45
N ALA A 237 -3.11 -15.84 0.82
CA ALA A 237 -2.85 -14.51 1.38
C ALA A 237 -1.36 -14.12 1.26
N VAL A 238 -0.44 -15.04 1.54
CA VAL A 238 1.00 -14.82 1.37
C VAL A 238 1.35 -14.59 -0.10
N LEU A 239 0.86 -15.43 -1.02
CA LEU A 239 1.16 -15.31 -2.45
C LEU A 239 0.61 -14.01 -3.07
N GLU A 240 -0.59 -13.59 -2.68
CA GLU A 240 -1.18 -12.31 -3.10
C GLU A 240 -0.37 -11.13 -2.58
N THR A 241 0.19 -11.25 -1.37
CA THR A 241 1.06 -10.23 -0.76
C THR A 241 2.41 -10.16 -1.48
N HIS A 242 3.01 -11.29 -1.83
CA HIS A 242 4.23 -11.30 -2.65
C HIS A 242 4.01 -10.66 -4.03
N LEU A 243 2.85 -10.85 -4.66
CA LEU A 243 2.53 -10.16 -5.90
C LEU A 243 2.34 -8.65 -5.69
N LEU A 244 1.75 -8.23 -4.56
CA LEU A 244 1.67 -6.82 -4.16
C LEU A 244 3.08 -6.22 -4.01
N ASP A 245 4.01 -6.92 -3.35
CA ASP A 245 5.41 -6.51 -3.20
C ASP A 245 6.14 -6.46 -4.56
N GLY A 246 5.84 -7.39 -5.46
CA GLY A 246 6.29 -7.34 -6.86
C GLY A 246 5.87 -6.05 -7.56
N PHE A 247 4.61 -5.62 -7.41
CA PHE A 247 4.15 -4.35 -7.96
C PHE A 247 4.75 -3.13 -7.24
N ALA A 248 4.98 -3.19 -5.93
CA ALA A 248 5.67 -2.14 -5.18
C ALA A 248 7.07 -1.88 -5.76
N ARG A 249 7.79 -2.95 -6.09
CA ARG A 249 9.11 -2.85 -6.72
C ARG A 249 9.03 -2.16 -8.08
N LEU A 250 8.00 -2.45 -8.88
CA LEU A 250 7.78 -1.78 -10.17
C LEU A 250 7.42 -0.30 -10.00
N VAL A 251 6.66 0.06 -8.96
CA VAL A 251 6.36 1.45 -8.61
C VAL A 251 7.63 2.23 -8.23
N ALA A 252 8.56 1.60 -7.52
CA ALA A 252 9.85 2.22 -7.22
C ALA A 252 10.76 2.34 -8.46
N ALA A 253 10.64 1.40 -9.40
CA ALA A 253 11.52 1.29 -10.57
C ALA A 253 11.09 2.10 -11.80
N SER A 254 9.83 2.58 -11.84
CA SER A 254 9.25 3.26 -13.01
C SER A 254 8.26 4.37 -12.60
N ASP A 255 8.17 5.42 -13.42
CA ASP A 255 7.22 6.52 -13.26
C ASP A 255 5.86 6.28 -13.94
N GLU A 256 5.71 5.15 -14.62
CA GLU A 256 4.47 4.80 -15.30
C GLU A 256 3.29 4.63 -14.33
N GLY A 257 2.16 5.27 -14.66
CA GLY A 257 0.92 5.19 -13.87
C GLY A 257 0.37 3.76 -13.76
N LEU A 258 0.61 2.93 -14.78
CA LEU A 258 0.14 1.55 -14.82
C LEU A 258 0.57 0.75 -13.60
N TRP A 259 1.83 0.86 -13.16
CA TRP A 259 2.35 0.07 -12.03
C TRP A 259 1.73 0.51 -10.70
N ARG A 260 1.47 1.81 -10.54
CA ARG A 260 0.75 2.34 -9.37
C ARG A 260 -0.70 1.84 -9.34
N ASP A 261 -1.37 1.82 -10.49
CA ASP A 261 -2.74 1.31 -10.58
C ASP A 261 -2.81 -0.19 -10.30
N ARG A 262 -1.84 -0.99 -10.80
CA ARG A 262 -1.74 -2.42 -10.52
C ARG A 262 -1.45 -2.71 -9.06
N PHE A 263 -0.54 -1.95 -8.44
CA PHE A 263 -0.22 -2.05 -7.02
C PHE A 263 -1.47 -1.82 -6.15
N LEU A 264 -2.24 -0.76 -6.43
CA LEU A 264 -3.49 -0.48 -5.71
C LEU A 264 -4.57 -1.53 -5.98
N ALA A 265 -4.73 -1.97 -7.22
CA ALA A 265 -5.71 -3.00 -7.57
C ALA A 265 -5.44 -4.35 -6.89
N GLN A 266 -4.19 -4.61 -6.49
CA GLN A 266 -3.78 -5.84 -5.82
C GLN A 266 -4.18 -5.88 -4.32
N VAL A 267 -4.57 -4.75 -3.72
CA VAL A 267 -5.07 -4.69 -2.32
C VAL A 267 -6.32 -5.56 -2.13
N ALA A 268 -7.29 -5.47 -3.03
CA ALA A 268 -8.55 -6.21 -2.91
C ALA A 268 -8.35 -7.74 -2.95
N PRO A 269 -7.57 -8.32 -3.90
CA PRO A 269 -7.19 -9.73 -3.86
C PRO A 269 -6.55 -10.18 -2.54
N VAL A 270 -5.64 -9.40 -1.96
CA VAL A 270 -5.01 -9.73 -0.67
C VAL A 270 -6.06 -9.82 0.44
N GLN A 271 -6.94 -8.82 0.55
CA GLN A 271 -7.97 -8.80 1.59
C GLN A 271 -9.08 -9.83 1.37
N ALA A 272 -9.37 -10.21 0.11
CA ALA A 272 -10.39 -11.20 -0.21
C ALA A 272 -10.10 -12.60 0.37
N VAL A 273 -8.82 -12.90 0.59
CA VAL A 273 -8.37 -14.14 1.26
C VAL A 273 -7.97 -13.89 2.73
N GLY A 274 -8.34 -12.75 3.31
CA GLY A 274 -8.07 -12.41 4.70
C GLY A 274 -6.63 -11.95 4.97
N GLY A 275 -5.84 -11.68 3.93
CA GLY A 275 -4.52 -11.09 4.07
C GLY A 275 -4.60 -9.69 4.67
N ARG A 276 -3.71 -9.41 5.63
CA ARG A 276 -3.63 -8.13 6.33
C ARG A 276 -2.45 -7.35 5.80
N LEU A 277 -2.66 -6.09 5.43
CA LEU A 277 -1.59 -5.20 5.01
C LEU A 277 -1.02 -4.45 6.21
N GLY A 278 0.31 -4.33 6.28
CA GLY A 278 0.99 -3.48 7.25
C GLY A 278 0.81 -2.00 6.93
N HIS A 279 1.33 -1.11 7.80
CA HIS A 279 1.21 0.33 7.58
C HIS A 279 1.86 0.80 6.26
N TRP A 280 2.93 0.12 5.83
CA TRP A 280 3.65 0.43 4.60
C TRP A 280 3.71 -0.79 3.68
N PRO A 281 2.61 -1.13 2.98
CA PRO A 281 2.57 -2.27 2.05
C PRO A 281 3.65 -2.11 0.97
N GLY A 282 4.33 -3.19 0.57
CA GLY A 282 5.41 -3.11 -0.42
C GLY A 282 6.81 -2.82 0.14
N TRP A 283 6.94 -2.60 1.45
CA TRP A 283 8.22 -2.35 2.13
C TRP A 283 8.76 -3.57 2.89
N THR A 284 8.12 -4.73 2.76
CA THR A 284 8.44 -5.99 3.45
C THR A 284 9.57 -6.80 2.81
N ALA A 285 10.28 -6.22 1.82
CA ALA A 285 11.32 -6.88 1.04
C ALA A 285 12.71 -6.88 1.71
#